data_AF-A0A6N9UYI2-F1
#
_entry.id   AF-A0A6N9UYI2-F1
#
_cell.length_a   1.000
_cell.length_b   1.000
_cell.length_c   1.000
_cell.angle_alpha   90.00
_cell.angle_beta   90.00
_cell.angle_gamma   90.00
#
_symmetry.space_group_name_H-M   'P 1'
#
loop_
_entity.id
_entity.type
_entity.pdbx_description
1 polymer ?
#
loop_
_entity_poly.entity_id
_entity_poly.type
_entity_poly.pdbx_seq_one_letter_code
_entity_poly.pdbx_strand_id
1 'polypeptide(L)'
;SRGVRSPRGPRAAAEAEEIARRLDDPALLAFALNGVFMQSCTRAGLAPRRDAIGAELTALGARHGLVNHEVLGHLIRLQARAALSDLTAADAHARAVDRLAERHERPLVGVFTAWYRALREALSADAPGGSADESGGSHDSAEAAYRSAAARLDGAGMPGLERGLLPLALLGLRLARGRPARVDPRADWGPYRPWAEPFALLAEGRDTEARGALRALPEPPPDLLYEALCCAEAAAALGLGDRPALRR
;
A
#
# COMPACT_ATOMS: atom_id res chain seq x y z
N SER A 1 12.16 -12.99 -0.65
CA SER A 1 11.97 -11.54 -0.86
C SER A 1 10.66 -11.29 -1.59
N ARG A 2 10.00 -10.16 -1.35
CA ARG A 2 8.88 -9.64 -2.16
C ARG A 2 9.45 -8.85 -3.35
N GLY A 3 8.65 -8.62 -4.40
CA GLY A 3 9.06 -7.74 -5.52
C GLY A 3 9.80 -8.43 -6.67
N VAL A 4 10.07 -9.74 -6.59
CA VAL A 4 10.69 -10.51 -7.69
C VAL A 4 9.64 -11.41 -8.35
N ARG A 5 9.44 -11.26 -9.66
CA ARG A 5 8.55 -12.12 -10.46
C ARG A 5 9.24 -13.44 -10.80
N SER A 6 9.30 -14.35 -9.82
CA SER A 6 9.83 -15.70 -10.00
C SER A 6 8.90 -16.74 -9.38
N PRO A 7 8.68 -17.90 -10.02
CA PRO A 7 7.87 -18.98 -9.44
C PRO A 7 8.53 -19.60 -8.20
N ARG A 8 9.84 -19.38 -7.98
CA ARG A 8 10.58 -19.95 -6.84
C ARG A 8 10.03 -19.45 -5.50
N GLY A 9 9.71 -18.15 -5.39
CA GLY A 9 9.22 -17.54 -4.16
C GLY A 9 7.88 -18.15 -3.70
N PRO A 10 6.83 -18.12 -4.54
CA PRO A 10 5.54 -18.73 -4.22
C PRO A 10 5.62 -20.22 -3.93
N ARG A 11 6.43 -20.99 -4.69
CA ARG A 11 6.60 -22.43 -4.44
C ARG A 11 7.24 -22.71 -3.09
N ALA A 12 8.33 -22.02 -2.76
CA ALA A 12 9.01 -22.19 -1.48
C ALA A 12 8.11 -21.79 -0.29
N ALA A 13 7.30 -20.73 -0.44
CA ALA A 13 6.36 -20.33 0.60
C ALA A 13 5.25 -21.38 0.83
N ALA A 14 4.71 -21.96 -0.25
CA ALA A 14 3.69 -23.01 -0.16
C ALA A 14 4.25 -24.30 0.45
N GLU A 15 5.45 -24.72 0.05
CA GLU A 15 6.12 -25.89 0.61
C GLU A 15 6.43 -25.71 2.10
N ALA A 16 6.92 -24.52 2.49
CA ALA A 16 7.16 -24.20 3.90
C ALA A 16 5.87 -24.23 4.74
N GLU A 17 4.77 -23.71 4.21
CA GLU A 17 3.46 -23.78 4.87
C GLU A 17 2.99 -25.22 5.05
N GLU A 18 3.08 -26.05 4.00
CA GLU A 18 2.70 -27.46 4.06
C GLU A 18 3.51 -28.24 5.10
N ILE A 19 4.84 -28.04 5.11
CA ILE A 19 5.73 -28.67 6.09
C ILE A 19 5.37 -28.23 7.50
N ALA A 20 5.16 -26.92 7.72
CA ALA A 20 4.83 -26.38 9.03
C ALA A 20 3.51 -26.94 9.57
N ARG A 21 2.48 -27.05 8.71
CA ARG A 21 1.19 -27.63 9.08
C ARG A 21 1.29 -29.11 9.45
N ARG A 22 2.15 -29.89 8.78
CA ARG A 22 2.38 -31.31 9.12
C ARG A 22 3.10 -31.51 10.45
N LEU A 23 3.98 -30.58 10.81
CA LEU A 23 4.77 -30.66 12.04
C LEU A 23 4.00 -30.19 13.28
N ASP A 24 2.83 -29.56 13.09
CA ASP A 24 2.00 -28.99 14.16
C ASP A 24 2.78 -28.06 15.11
N ASP A 25 3.74 -27.31 14.56
CA ASP A 25 4.53 -26.30 15.28
C ASP A 25 3.96 -24.89 14.98
N PRO A 26 3.34 -24.22 15.97
CA PRO A 26 2.74 -22.91 15.79
C PRO A 26 3.72 -21.80 15.40
N ALA A 27 4.96 -21.86 15.91
CA ALA A 27 5.97 -20.85 15.61
C ALA A 27 6.49 -21.01 14.18
N LEU A 28 6.71 -22.26 13.76
CA LEU A 28 7.09 -22.57 12.38
C LEU A 28 5.97 -22.21 11.39
N LEU A 29 4.71 -22.46 11.75
CA LEU A 29 3.57 -22.08 10.92
C LEU A 29 3.46 -20.55 10.80
N ALA A 30 3.60 -19.82 11.90
CA ALA A 30 3.59 -18.36 11.87
C ALA A 30 4.73 -17.79 11.00
N PHE A 31 5.92 -18.38 11.05
CA PHE A 31 7.03 -18.03 10.18
C PHE A 31 6.72 -18.32 8.70
N ALA A 32 6.17 -19.50 8.39
CA ALA A 32 5.80 -19.87 7.03
C ALA A 32 4.72 -18.94 6.45
N LEU A 33 3.71 -18.57 7.24
CA LEU A 33 2.65 -17.64 6.85
C LEU A 33 3.17 -16.24 6.53
N ASN A 34 4.23 -15.77 7.21
CA ASN A 34 4.92 -14.53 6.79
C ASN A 34 5.48 -14.68 5.37
N GLY A 35 6.11 -15.82 5.05
CA GLY A 35 6.56 -16.14 3.69
C GLY A 35 5.43 -16.12 2.67
N VAL A 36 4.29 -16.72 2.99
CA VAL A 36 3.09 -16.73 2.14
C VAL A 36 2.54 -15.31 1.93
N PHE A 37 2.48 -14.50 2.98
CA PHE A 37 2.12 -13.08 2.86
C PHE A 37 3.07 -12.32 1.94
N MET A 38 4.37 -12.56 2.01
CA MET A 38 5.34 -11.91 1.12
C MET A 38 5.11 -12.22 -0.36
N GLN A 39 4.44 -13.33 -0.69
CA GLN A 39 4.10 -13.77 -2.04
C GLN A 39 2.64 -13.54 -2.44
N SER A 40 1.87 -12.78 -1.64
CA SER A 40 0.43 -12.54 -1.84
C SER A 40 0.10 -11.21 -2.52
N CYS A 41 1.08 -10.63 -3.23
CA CYS A 41 0.96 -9.37 -3.96
C CYS A 41 1.28 -9.51 -5.46
N THR A 42 1.16 -10.71 -6.03
CA THR A 42 1.59 -11.00 -7.41
C THR A 42 0.65 -10.44 -8.48
N ARG A 43 -0.60 -10.16 -8.12
CA ARG A 43 -1.65 -9.56 -8.96
C ARG A 43 -2.66 -8.80 -8.11
N ALA A 44 -3.51 -8.00 -8.77
CA ALA A 44 -4.64 -7.33 -8.13
C ALA A 44 -5.68 -8.32 -7.58
N GLY A 45 -6.45 -7.85 -6.59
CA GLY A 45 -7.56 -8.61 -6.01
C GLY A 45 -7.15 -9.68 -4.99
N LEU A 46 -5.92 -9.63 -4.48
CA LEU A 46 -5.42 -10.58 -3.46
C LEU A 46 -5.60 -10.09 -2.03
N ALA A 47 -6.24 -8.95 -1.81
CA ALA A 47 -6.55 -8.44 -0.46
C ALA A 47 -7.31 -9.45 0.43
N PRO A 48 -8.34 -10.20 -0.05
CA PRO A 48 -8.99 -11.22 0.78
C PRO A 48 -8.05 -12.32 1.25
N ARG A 49 -7.11 -12.75 0.38
CA ARG A 49 -6.08 -13.74 0.74
C ARG A 49 -5.15 -13.19 1.83
N ARG A 50 -4.75 -11.92 1.71
CA ARG A 50 -3.95 -11.24 2.74
C ARG A 50 -4.70 -11.17 4.08
N ASP A 51 -5.99 -10.81 4.08
CA ASP A 51 -6.78 -10.79 5.32
C ASP A 51 -6.86 -12.16 6.00
N ALA A 52 -7.03 -13.24 5.23
CA ALA A 52 -7.07 -14.60 5.74
C ALA A 52 -5.74 -15.01 6.40
N ILE A 53 -4.61 -14.75 5.73
CA ILE A 53 -3.26 -15.01 6.30
C ILE A 53 -3.07 -14.22 7.59
N GLY A 54 -3.45 -12.93 7.59
CA GLY A 54 -3.36 -12.09 8.77
C GLY A 54 -4.28 -12.57 9.91
N ALA A 55 -5.45 -13.14 9.59
CA ALA A 55 -6.37 -13.73 10.58
C ALA A 55 -5.68 -14.86 11.34
N GLU A 56 -5.07 -15.77 10.57
CA GLU A 56 -4.40 -16.95 11.12
C GLU A 56 -3.18 -16.54 11.94
N LEU A 57 -2.38 -15.58 11.47
CA LEU A 57 -1.24 -15.02 12.21
C LEU A 57 -1.67 -14.38 13.54
N THR A 58 -2.75 -13.59 13.55
CA THR A 58 -3.28 -13.01 14.78
C THR A 58 -3.76 -14.09 15.75
N ALA A 59 -4.46 -15.12 15.27
CA ALA A 59 -4.96 -16.20 16.10
C ALA A 59 -3.83 -17.05 16.70
N LEU A 60 -2.83 -17.43 15.89
CA LEU A 60 -1.64 -18.15 16.34
C LEU A 60 -0.83 -17.31 17.33
N GLY A 61 -0.65 -16.02 17.01
CA GLY A 61 0.04 -15.05 17.84
C GLY A 61 -0.54 -14.96 19.25
N ALA A 62 -1.85 -14.71 19.33
CA ALA A 62 -2.56 -14.59 20.60
C ALA A 62 -2.58 -15.90 21.39
N ARG A 63 -2.80 -17.05 20.73
CA ARG A 63 -2.89 -18.36 21.40
C ARG A 63 -1.56 -18.85 21.95
N HIS A 64 -0.46 -18.58 21.26
CA HIS A 64 0.86 -19.14 21.57
C HIS A 64 1.87 -18.10 22.07
N GLY A 65 1.45 -16.86 22.34
CA GLY A 65 2.32 -15.80 22.85
C GLY A 65 3.35 -15.30 21.82
N LEU A 66 3.08 -15.44 20.52
CA LEU A 66 3.99 -15.04 19.45
C LEU A 66 3.75 -13.57 19.04
N VAL A 67 4.06 -12.65 19.95
CA VAL A 67 3.73 -11.21 19.85
C VAL A 67 4.11 -10.59 18.51
N ASN A 68 5.31 -10.87 17.99
CA ASN A 68 5.76 -10.30 16.70
C ASN A 68 4.86 -10.76 15.53
N HIS A 69 4.37 -12.00 15.57
CA HIS A 69 3.47 -12.55 14.56
C HIS A 69 2.05 -12.02 14.74
N GLU A 70 1.60 -11.78 15.98
CA GLU A 70 0.33 -11.12 16.25
C GLU A 70 0.31 -9.68 15.68
N VAL A 71 1.37 -8.91 15.94
CA VAL A 71 1.59 -7.57 15.39
C VAL A 71 1.58 -7.62 13.87
N LEU A 72 2.34 -8.53 13.26
CA LEU A 72 2.36 -8.72 11.81
C LEU A 72 0.97 -9.05 11.26
N GLY A 73 0.23 -9.96 11.91
CA GLY A 73 -1.13 -10.32 11.53
C GLY A 73 -2.06 -9.11 11.50
N HIS A 74 -1.99 -8.26 12.52
CA HIS A 74 -2.77 -7.02 12.55
C HIS A 74 -2.37 -6.02 11.47
N LEU A 75 -1.07 -5.84 11.19
CA LEU A 75 -0.61 -4.96 10.10
C LEU A 75 -1.06 -5.46 8.73
N ILE A 76 -1.03 -6.78 8.50
CA ILE A 76 -1.52 -7.39 7.26
C ILE A 76 -3.03 -7.13 7.11
N ARG A 77 -3.81 -7.37 8.17
CA ARG A 77 -5.26 -7.16 8.15
C ARG A 77 -5.63 -5.69 8.01
N LEU A 78 -4.89 -4.78 8.63
CA LEU A 78 -5.04 -3.34 8.45
C LEU A 78 -4.97 -2.96 6.96
N GLN A 79 -3.92 -3.40 6.28
CA GLN A 79 -3.70 -3.12 4.86
C GLN A 79 -4.74 -3.82 3.97
N ALA A 80 -5.07 -5.07 4.26
CA ALA A 80 -6.04 -5.85 3.49
C ALA A 80 -7.46 -5.28 3.60
N ARG A 81 -7.90 -4.91 4.81
CA ARG A 81 -9.22 -4.33 5.06
C ARG A 81 -9.35 -2.94 4.45
N ALA A 82 -8.29 -2.12 4.53
CA ALA A 82 -8.26 -0.84 3.82
C ALA A 82 -8.42 -1.01 2.30
N ALA A 83 -7.70 -1.96 1.69
CA ALA A 83 -7.83 -2.26 0.27
C ALA A 83 -9.22 -2.78 -0.13
N LEU A 84 -9.92 -3.44 0.79
CA LEU A 84 -11.31 -3.91 0.62
C LEU A 84 -12.37 -2.85 0.96
N SER A 85 -11.96 -1.62 1.28
CA SER A 85 -12.83 -0.54 1.76
C SER A 85 -13.62 -0.86 3.04
N ASP A 86 -13.19 -1.87 3.81
CA ASP A 86 -13.71 -2.16 5.15
C ASP A 86 -12.93 -1.36 6.21
N LEU A 87 -13.19 -0.04 6.22
CA LEU A 87 -12.48 0.91 7.05
C LEU A 87 -12.75 0.68 8.54
N THR A 88 -13.93 0.18 8.91
CA THR A 88 -14.26 -0.15 10.31
C THR A 88 -13.38 -1.27 10.84
N ALA A 89 -13.18 -2.36 10.08
CA ALA A 89 -12.28 -3.43 10.47
C ALA A 89 -10.82 -2.97 10.45
N ALA A 90 -10.42 -2.17 9.47
CA ALA A 90 -9.08 -1.59 9.41
C ALA A 90 -8.80 -0.71 10.65
N ASP A 91 -9.72 0.15 11.06
CA ASP A 91 -9.63 0.97 12.28
C ASP A 91 -9.47 0.11 13.54
N ALA A 92 -10.18 -1.02 13.62
CA ALA A 92 -10.05 -1.95 14.74
C ALA A 92 -8.65 -2.57 14.81
N HIS A 93 -8.07 -2.93 13.67
CA HIS A 93 -6.71 -3.48 13.60
C HIS A 93 -5.63 -2.44 13.88
N ALA A 94 -5.80 -1.20 13.43
CA ALA A 94 -4.91 -0.10 13.80
C ALA A 94 -4.86 0.08 15.34
N ARG A 95 -6.03 0.18 15.99
CA ARG A 95 -6.12 0.29 17.45
C ARG A 95 -5.52 -0.93 18.17
N ALA A 96 -5.73 -2.14 17.64
CA ALA A 96 -5.18 -3.35 18.24
C ALA A 96 -3.66 -3.38 18.19
N VAL A 97 -3.07 -3.06 17.03
CA VAL A 97 -1.61 -3.07 16.87
C VAL A 97 -0.93 -1.93 17.62
N ASP A 98 -1.56 -0.75 17.74
CA ASP A 98 -1.04 0.34 18.58
C ASP A 98 -0.93 -0.09 20.05
N ARG A 99 -1.98 -0.73 20.59
CA ARG A 99 -1.97 -1.23 21.98
C ARG A 99 -0.90 -2.31 22.20
N LEU A 100 -0.68 -3.19 21.21
CA LEU A 100 0.38 -4.19 21.28
C LEU A 100 1.76 -3.53 21.22
N ALA A 101 1.93 -2.53 20.36
CA ALA A 101 3.19 -1.82 20.20
C ALA A 101 3.59 -1.04 21.44
N GLU A 102 2.62 -0.41 22.12
CA GLU A 102 2.84 0.28 23.39
C GLU A 102 3.30 -0.69 24.48
N ARG A 103 2.64 -1.85 24.62
CA ARG A 103 3.00 -2.86 25.62
C ARG A 103 4.35 -3.53 25.39
N HIS A 104 4.82 -3.59 24.15
CA HIS A 104 6.00 -4.37 23.75
C HIS A 104 7.11 -3.51 23.13
N GLU A 105 7.06 -2.19 23.34
CA GLU A 105 8.07 -1.21 22.90
C GLU A 105 8.43 -1.37 21.40
N ARG A 106 7.41 -1.37 20.53
CA ARG A 106 7.56 -1.50 19.06
C ARG A 106 7.29 -0.18 18.34
N PRO A 107 8.20 0.82 18.40
CA PRO A 107 7.96 2.16 17.88
C PRO A 107 7.66 2.20 16.37
N LEU A 108 8.23 1.28 15.58
CA LEU A 108 8.01 1.22 14.13
C LEU A 108 6.56 0.93 13.73
N VAL A 109 5.75 0.32 14.61
CA VAL A 109 4.32 0.09 14.34
C VAL A 109 3.58 1.42 14.16
N GLY A 110 3.93 2.43 14.96
CA GLY A 110 3.31 3.75 14.92
C GLY A 110 3.47 4.45 13.56
N VAL A 111 4.52 4.11 12.82
CA VAL A 111 4.72 4.62 11.45
C VAL A 111 3.64 4.06 10.51
N PHE A 112 3.40 2.75 10.53
CA PHE A 112 2.37 2.13 9.70
C PHE A 112 0.96 2.63 10.05
N THR A 113 0.64 2.77 11.34
CA THR A 113 -0.68 3.27 11.75
C THR A 113 -0.84 4.76 11.46
N ALA A 114 0.23 5.56 11.47
CA ALA A 114 0.18 6.96 11.03
C ALA A 114 -0.15 7.09 9.54
N TRP A 115 0.48 6.29 8.68
CA TRP A 115 0.16 6.24 7.25
C TRP A 115 -1.28 5.81 6.98
N TYR A 116 -1.76 4.81 7.72
CA TYR A 116 -3.16 4.41 7.64
C TYR A 116 -4.11 5.54 8.08
N ARG A 117 -3.82 6.28 9.16
CA ARG A 117 -4.64 7.41 9.59
C ARG A 117 -4.66 8.53 8.54
N ALA A 118 -3.55 8.80 7.87
CA ALA A 118 -3.51 9.76 6.76
C ALA A 118 -4.40 9.31 5.57
N LEU A 119 -4.38 8.01 5.24
CA LEU A 119 -5.32 7.44 4.27
C LEU A 119 -6.78 7.58 4.73
N ARG A 120 -7.06 7.29 6.01
CA ARG A 120 -8.41 7.39 6.58
C ARG A 120 -8.96 8.81 6.51
N GLU A 121 -8.13 9.81 6.80
CA GLU A 121 -8.45 11.25 6.66
C GLU A 121 -8.76 11.59 5.19
N ALA A 122 -7.90 11.17 4.26
CA ALA A 122 -8.12 11.37 2.83
C ALA A 122 -9.46 10.81 2.34
N LEU A 123 -9.84 9.62 2.80
CA LEU A 123 -11.11 8.98 2.43
C LEU A 123 -12.34 9.62 3.11
N SER A 124 -12.20 10.11 4.35
CA SER A 124 -13.30 10.83 5.04
C SER A 124 -13.65 12.14 4.36
N ALA A 125 -12.64 12.86 3.87
CA ALA A 125 -12.79 14.12 3.16
C ALA A 125 -13.66 14.02 1.89
N ASP A 126 -13.70 12.83 1.27
CA ASP A 126 -14.41 12.60 0.00
C ASP A 126 -15.81 11.98 0.20
N ALA A 127 -16.26 11.79 1.46
CA ALA A 127 -17.56 11.18 1.76
C ALA A 127 -18.75 12.11 1.37
N PRO A 128 -19.82 11.58 0.75
CA PRO A 128 -21.03 12.36 0.45
C PRO A 128 -21.63 12.99 1.70
N GLY A 129 -21.69 14.32 1.75
CA GLY A 129 -22.19 15.09 2.90
C GLY A 129 -21.09 15.72 3.78
N GLY A 130 -19.81 15.46 3.50
CA GLY A 130 -18.74 16.35 3.97
C GLY A 130 -18.91 17.71 3.31
N SER A 131 -18.82 18.80 4.08
CA SER A 131 -18.71 20.14 3.49
C SER A 131 -17.42 20.15 2.67
N ALA A 132 -17.53 19.93 1.36
CA ALA A 132 -16.52 20.35 0.42
C ALA A 132 -16.48 21.87 0.55
N ASP A 133 -15.68 22.35 1.51
CA ASP A 133 -15.40 23.76 1.61
C ASP A 133 -14.80 24.13 0.25
N GLU A 134 -15.52 25.00 -0.47
CA GLU A 134 -15.13 25.51 -1.79
C GLU A 134 -13.72 26.14 -1.74
N SER A 135 -13.22 26.39 -0.53
CA SER A 135 -11.89 26.90 -0.18
C SER A 135 -10.74 25.88 -0.22
N GLY A 136 -10.99 24.58 -0.40
CA GLY A 136 -9.93 23.56 -0.49
C GLY A 136 -9.31 23.09 0.84
N GLY A 137 -9.83 23.51 1.99
CA GLY A 137 -9.25 23.20 3.31
C GLY A 137 -9.18 21.70 3.65
N SER A 138 -10.14 20.89 3.19
CA SER A 138 -10.12 19.43 3.40
C SER A 138 -9.00 18.72 2.61
N HIS A 139 -8.65 19.27 1.44
CA HIS A 139 -7.53 18.77 0.65
C HIS A 139 -6.20 19.01 1.35
N ASP A 140 -6.05 20.21 1.90
CA ASP A 140 -4.83 20.61 2.59
C ASP A 140 -4.64 19.84 3.90
N SER A 141 -5.74 19.48 4.59
CA SER A 141 -5.70 18.57 5.75
C SER A 141 -5.15 17.19 5.38
N ALA A 142 -5.69 16.53 4.35
CA ALA A 142 -5.24 15.20 3.93
C ALA A 142 -3.80 15.21 3.39
N GLU A 143 -3.43 16.24 2.63
CA GLU A 143 -2.06 16.43 2.15
C GLU A 143 -1.07 16.67 3.31
N ALA A 144 -1.46 17.48 4.31
CA ALA A 144 -0.67 17.68 5.52
C ALA A 144 -0.55 16.39 6.35
N ALA A 145 -1.60 15.57 6.43
CA ALA A 145 -1.57 14.29 7.11
C ALA A 145 -0.56 13.32 6.48
N TYR A 146 -0.53 13.22 5.14
CA TYR A 146 0.48 12.41 4.43
C TYR A 146 1.89 12.94 4.65
N ARG A 147 2.11 14.26 4.62
CA ARG A 147 3.42 14.85 4.92
C ARG A 147 3.87 14.57 6.35
N SER A 148 2.95 14.66 7.32
CA SER A 148 3.24 14.32 8.73
C SER A 148 3.55 12.83 8.91
N ALA A 149 2.87 11.94 8.18
CA ALA A 149 3.19 10.51 8.17
C ALA A 149 4.56 10.23 7.54
N ALA A 150 4.91 10.93 6.45
CA ALA A 150 6.21 10.81 5.79
C ALA A 150 7.37 11.27 6.68
N ALA A 151 7.21 12.35 7.44
CA ALA A 151 8.24 12.81 8.38
C ALA A 151 8.58 11.77 9.48
N ARG A 152 7.68 10.82 9.75
CA ARG A 152 7.94 9.70 10.68
C ARG A 152 8.77 8.57 10.05
N LEU A 153 9.00 8.60 8.74
CA LEU A 153 9.87 7.65 8.05
C LEU A 153 11.34 8.05 8.14
N ASP A 154 11.65 9.32 8.36
CA ASP A 154 13.03 9.80 8.46
C ASP A 154 13.75 9.09 9.61
N GLY A 155 14.81 8.34 9.27
CA GLY A 155 15.59 7.58 10.25
C GLY A 155 14.91 6.30 10.77
N ALA A 156 13.77 5.90 10.20
CA ALA A 156 13.07 4.67 10.58
C ALA A 156 13.75 3.38 10.04
N GLY A 157 14.76 3.52 9.17
CA GLY A 157 15.49 2.40 8.59
C GLY A 157 14.68 1.61 7.57
N MET A 158 13.77 2.29 6.86
CA MET A 158 12.85 1.69 5.90
C MET A 158 13.03 2.32 4.50
N PRO A 159 14.20 2.16 3.85
CA PRO A 159 14.50 2.81 2.56
C PRO A 159 13.58 2.37 1.40
N GLY A 160 12.95 1.19 1.54
CA GLY A 160 11.93 0.69 0.62
C GLY A 160 10.54 1.34 0.78
N LEU A 161 10.34 2.11 1.84
CA LEU A 161 9.12 2.86 2.15
C LEU A 161 9.36 4.37 2.10
N GLU A 162 10.55 4.83 2.53
CA GLU A 162 10.98 6.24 2.54
C GLU A 162 10.98 6.86 1.13
N ARG A 163 11.56 6.16 0.15
CA ARG A 163 11.75 6.73 -1.20
C ARG A 163 10.51 6.55 -2.07
N GLY A 164 9.93 7.64 -2.55
CA GLY A 164 8.83 7.64 -3.50
C GLY A 164 7.42 7.52 -2.93
N LEU A 165 7.24 7.08 -1.69
CA LEU A 165 5.89 6.84 -1.17
C LEU A 165 5.07 8.13 -1.00
N LEU A 166 5.66 9.19 -0.45
CA LEU A 166 4.97 10.46 -0.28
C LEU A 166 4.46 11.04 -1.61
N PRO A 167 5.30 11.26 -2.65
CA PRO A 167 4.80 11.78 -3.91
C PRO A 167 3.78 10.85 -4.58
N LEU A 168 3.91 9.52 -4.44
CA LEU A 168 2.92 8.57 -4.93
C LEU A 168 1.57 8.71 -4.19
N ALA A 169 1.56 8.84 -2.87
CA ALA A 169 0.35 9.05 -2.08
C ALA A 169 -0.35 10.37 -2.45
N LEU A 170 0.43 11.44 -2.65
CA LEU A 170 -0.10 12.76 -3.06
C LEU A 170 -0.64 12.76 -4.50
N LEU A 171 -0.08 11.94 -5.39
CA LEU A 171 -0.65 11.68 -6.73
C LEU A 171 -1.98 10.95 -6.61
N GLY A 172 -2.02 9.86 -5.83
CA GLY A 172 -3.26 9.09 -5.57
C GLY A 172 -4.37 9.97 -5.01
N LEU A 173 -4.05 10.85 -4.06
CA LEU A 173 -4.98 11.82 -3.47
C LEU A 173 -5.59 12.77 -4.52
N ARG A 174 -4.78 13.27 -5.46
CA ARG A 174 -5.25 14.15 -6.54
C ARG A 174 -6.15 13.39 -7.51
N LEU A 175 -5.75 12.18 -7.89
CA LEU A 175 -6.48 11.30 -8.80
C LEU A 175 -7.85 10.91 -8.23
N ALA A 176 -7.91 10.51 -6.96
CA ALA A 176 -9.16 10.13 -6.29
C ALA A 176 -10.21 11.25 -6.30
N ARG A 177 -9.76 12.50 -6.29
CA ARG A 177 -10.61 13.70 -6.30
C ARG A 177 -10.87 14.27 -7.70
N GLY A 178 -10.47 13.56 -8.75
CA GLY A 178 -10.62 14.02 -10.13
C GLY A 178 -9.86 15.33 -10.44
N ARG A 179 -8.88 15.72 -9.62
CA ARG A 179 -8.07 16.91 -9.87
C ARG A 179 -6.99 16.62 -10.92
N PRO A 180 -6.51 17.64 -11.66
CA PRO A 180 -5.36 17.47 -12.52
C PRO A 180 -4.18 16.88 -11.74
N ALA A 181 -3.64 15.77 -12.23
CA ALA A 181 -2.53 15.02 -11.66
C ALA A 181 -1.19 15.76 -11.87
N ARG A 182 -1.12 17.02 -11.44
CA ARG A 182 0.12 17.81 -11.50
C ARG A 182 1.14 17.19 -10.56
N VAL A 183 2.21 16.67 -11.15
CA VAL A 183 3.36 16.09 -10.44
C VAL A 183 4.52 17.06 -10.50
N ASP A 184 5.33 17.11 -9.44
CA ASP A 184 6.65 17.75 -9.48
C ASP A 184 7.70 16.72 -9.92
N PRO A 185 8.33 16.85 -11.10
CA PRO A 185 9.36 15.92 -11.56
C PRO A 185 10.61 15.87 -10.67
N ARG A 186 10.83 16.92 -9.86
CA ARG A 186 11.97 17.04 -8.94
C ARG A 186 11.73 16.37 -7.58
N ALA A 187 10.49 15.99 -7.27
CA ALA A 187 10.22 15.24 -6.05
C ALA A 187 10.98 13.89 -6.04
N ASP A 188 11.27 13.36 -4.85
CA ASP A 188 11.89 12.04 -4.74
C ASP A 188 10.85 10.94 -5.00
N TRP A 189 10.66 10.62 -6.28
CA TRP A 189 9.81 9.52 -6.72
C TRP A 189 10.39 8.14 -6.48
N GLY A 190 11.67 8.03 -6.07
CA GLY A 190 12.35 6.76 -5.86
C GLY A 190 12.12 5.77 -7.02
N PRO A 191 11.70 4.52 -6.73
CA PRO A 191 11.42 3.52 -7.75
C PRO A 191 10.16 3.80 -8.59
N TYR A 192 9.31 4.74 -8.19
CA TYR A 192 8.05 5.06 -8.87
C TYR A 192 8.17 6.17 -9.92
N ARG A 193 9.40 6.68 -10.17
CA ARG A 193 9.65 7.71 -11.19
C ARG A 193 9.02 7.41 -12.55
N PRO A 194 9.07 6.17 -13.10
CA PRO A 194 8.42 5.87 -14.38
C PRO A 194 6.93 6.18 -14.39
N TRP A 195 6.20 5.93 -13.29
CA TRP A 195 4.77 6.20 -13.20
C TRP A 195 4.41 7.68 -13.05
N ALA A 196 5.36 8.53 -12.64
CA ALA A 196 5.15 9.98 -12.57
C ALA A 196 5.34 10.67 -13.93
N GLU A 197 6.19 10.12 -14.78
CA GLU A 197 6.62 10.74 -16.04
C GLU A 197 5.45 11.03 -17.02
N PRO A 198 4.49 10.12 -17.26
CA PRO A 198 3.33 10.41 -18.11
C PRO A 198 2.53 11.63 -17.63
N PHE A 199 2.38 11.80 -16.32
CA PHE A 199 1.65 12.93 -15.74
C PHE A 199 2.40 14.25 -15.86
N ALA A 200 3.73 14.22 -15.73
CA ALA A 200 4.56 15.40 -15.94
C ALA A 200 4.46 15.91 -17.38
N LEU A 201 4.57 14.98 -18.36
CA LEU A 201 4.47 15.29 -19.78
C LEU A 201 3.06 15.79 -20.16
N LEU A 202 2.01 15.20 -19.61
CA LEU A 202 0.63 15.68 -19.77
C LEU A 202 0.45 17.11 -19.24
N ALA A 203 1.04 17.44 -18.10
CA ALA A 203 0.97 18.79 -17.54
C ALA A 203 1.67 19.85 -18.43
N GLU A 204 2.64 19.42 -19.24
CA GLU A 204 3.34 20.25 -20.24
C GLU A 204 2.65 20.26 -21.63
N GLY A 205 1.55 19.51 -21.82
CA GLY A 205 0.86 19.38 -23.11
C GLY A 205 1.60 18.49 -24.12
N ARG A 206 2.48 17.61 -23.66
CA ARG A 206 3.34 16.74 -24.49
C ARG A 206 2.73 15.34 -24.64
N ASP A 207 1.51 15.27 -25.18
CA ASP A 207 0.68 14.07 -25.23
C ASP A 207 1.34 12.88 -25.96
N THR A 208 2.08 13.13 -27.04
CA THR A 208 2.78 12.08 -27.80
C THR A 208 3.85 11.40 -26.95
N GLU A 209 4.61 12.20 -26.19
CA GLU A 209 5.68 11.72 -25.33
C GLU A 209 5.12 11.04 -24.09
N ALA A 210 4.06 11.61 -23.50
CA ALA A 210 3.33 10.98 -22.40
C ALA A 210 2.81 9.58 -22.77
N ARG A 211 2.31 9.42 -24.00
CA ARG A 211 1.88 8.12 -24.52
C ARG A 211 3.05 7.17 -24.74
N GLY A 212 4.20 7.68 -25.19
CA GLY A 212 5.45 6.91 -25.27
C GLY A 212 5.88 6.39 -23.90
N ALA A 213 5.92 7.26 -22.89
CA ALA A 213 6.27 6.93 -21.52
C ALA A 213 5.30 5.88 -20.93
N LEU A 214 3.99 6.06 -21.10
CA LEU A 214 2.97 5.10 -20.64
C LEU A 214 3.14 3.70 -21.26
N ARG A 215 3.53 3.63 -22.54
CA ARG A 215 3.77 2.35 -23.22
C ARG A 215 5.08 1.69 -22.79
N ALA A 216 6.06 2.49 -22.37
CA ALA A 216 7.35 2.03 -21.90
C ALA A 216 7.38 1.63 -20.41
N LEU A 217 6.27 1.82 -19.68
CA LEU A 217 6.20 1.45 -18.27
C LEU A 217 6.52 -0.04 -18.08
N PRO A 218 7.38 -0.36 -17.09
CA PRO A 218 7.56 -1.75 -16.68
C PRO A 218 6.29 -2.28 -16.03
N GLU A 219 6.11 -3.60 -16.02
CA GLU A 219 5.06 -4.21 -15.19
C GLU A 219 5.29 -3.84 -13.72
N PRO A 220 4.25 -3.36 -12.98
CA PRO A 220 4.39 -3.03 -11.58
C PRO A 220 5.02 -4.16 -10.77
N PRO A 221 5.90 -3.87 -9.79
CA PRO A 221 6.48 -4.89 -8.94
C PRO A 221 5.38 -5.66 -8.18
N PRO A 222 5.56 -6.98 -7.92
CA PRO A 222 4.59 -7.79 -7.18
C PRO A 222 4.68 -7.50 -5.67
N ASP A 223 4.28 -6.30 -5.28
CA ASP A 223 4.30 -5.80 -3.91
C ASP A 223 2.99 -5.09 -3.52
N LEU A 224 2.96 -4.51 -2.32
CA LEU A 224 1.76 -3.87 -1.78
C LEU A 224 1.28 -2.65 -2.58
N LEU A 225 2.11 -2.10 -3.47
CA LEU A 225 1.78 -0.95 -4.32
C LEU A 225 1.37 -1.35 -5.73
N TYR A 226 1.37 -2.65 -6.06
CA TYR A 226 0.93 -3.16 -7.37
C TYR A 226 -0.39 -2.51 -7.82
N GLU A 227 -1.42 -2.55 -6.95
CA GLU A 227 -2.75 -2.04 -7.27
C GLU A 227 -2.75 -0.51 -7.45
N ALA A 228 -1.98 0.23 -6.64
CA ALA A 228 -1.85 1.68 -6.75
C ALA A 228 -1.17 2.10 -8.06
N LEU A 229 -0.14 1.36 -8.49
CA LEU A 229 0.57 1.61 -9.74
C LEU A 229 -0.30 1.27 -10.96
N CYS A 230 -1.06 0.16 -10.92
CA CYS A 230 -2.06 -0.12 -11.95
C CYS A 230 -3.14 0.98 -12.04
N CYS A 231 -3.60 1.52 -10.92
CA CYS A 231 -4.53 2.65 -10.92
C CYS A 231 -3.91 3.92 -11.53
N ALA A 232 -2.63 4.20 -11.26
CA ALA A 232 -1.92 5.32 -11.87
C ALA A 232 -1.78 5.14 -13.40
N GLU A 233 -1.47 3.93 -13.87
CA GLU A 233 -1.43 3.59 -15.30
C GLU A 233 -2.78 3.82 -15.97
N ALA A 234 -3.86 3.33 -15.35
CA ALA A 234 -5.21 3.51 -15.85
C ALA A 234 -5.60 5.00 -15.88
N ALA A 235 -5.25 5.77 -14.86
CA ALA A 235 -5.51 7.21 -14.81
C ALA A 235 -4.75 7.99 -15.90
N ALA A 236 -3.47 7.66 -16.14
CA ALA A 236 -2.70 8.26 -17.23
C ALA A 236 -3.29 7.88 -18.61
N ALA A 237 -3.70 6.62 -18.79
CA ALA A 237 -4.33 6.15 -20.01
C ALA A 237 -5.68 6.85 -20.27
N LEU A 238 -6.50 7.06 -19.23
CA LEU A 238 -7.74 7.85 -19.30
C LEU A 238 -7.45 9.29 -19.72
N GLY A 239 -6.46 9.94 -19.10
CA GLY A 239 -6.04 11.30 -19.46
C GLY A 239 -5.58 11.45 -20.92
N LEU A 240 -4.99 10.40 -21.48
CA LEU A 240 -4.53 10.34 -22.88
C LEU A 240 -5.57 9.84 -23.89
N GLY A 241 -6.74 9.39 -23.42
CA GLY A 241 -7.72 8.68 -24.24
C GLY A 241 -7.18 7.38 -24.87
N ASP A 242 -6.14 6.76 -24.27
CA ASP A 242 -5.48 5.56 -24.81
C ASP A 242 -6.26 4.30 -24.45
N ARG A 243 -7.30 4.02 -25.26
CA ARG A 243 -8.15 2.81 -25.13
C ARG A 243 -7.35 1.49 -25.17
N PRO A 244 -6.35 1.31 -26.05
CA PRO A 244 -5.49 0.13 -26.00
C PRO A 244 -4.80 -0.06 -24.65
N ALA A 245 -4.25 1.00 -24.04
CA ALA A 245 -3.61 0.90 -22.74
C ALA A 245 -4.59 0.50 -21.62
N LEU A 246 -5.84 0.99 -21.66
CA LEU A 246 -6.88 0.66 -20.68
C LEU A 246 -7.38 -0.79 -20.71
N ARG A 247 -7.18 -1.49 -21.83
CA ARG A 247 -7.65 -2.87 -22.02
C ARG A 247 -6.61 -3.93 -21.64
N ARG A 248 -5.40 -3.49 -21.29
CA ARG A 248 -4.27 -4.35 -20.95
C ARG A 248 -4.41 -4.89 -19.53
#